data_AF-A0A543Q3N5-F1
#
_entry.id   AF-A0A543Q3N5-F1
#
_cell.length_a   1.000
_cell.length_b   1.000
_cell.length_c   1.000
_cell.angle_alpha   90.00
_cell.angle_beta   90.00
_cell.angle_gamma   90.00
#
_symmetry.space_group_name_H-M   'P 1'
#
loop_
_entity.id
_entity.type
_entity.pdbx_description
1 polymer ?
#
loop_
_entity_poly.entity_id
_entity_poly.type
_entity_poly.pdbx_seq_one_letter_code
_entity_poly.pdbx_strand_id
1 'polypeptide(L)' 'MIDKPGWSLYQNRPSFALGFHGTDQRVADGAISGGTHLMRSENTYDWLGNGIYFWESDPQRGLEWAQHGHAKYS' A
#
# COMPACT_ATOMS: atom_id res chain seq x y z
N MET A 1 -15.51 23.52 28.96
CA MET A 1 -15.04 22.66 27.86
C MET A 1 -13.71 22.07 28.30
N ILE A 2 -13.61 20.75 28.39
CA ILE A 2 -12.39 20.09 28.86
C ILE A 2 -11.42 20.08 27.68
N ASP A 3 -10.27 20.73 27.83
CA ASP A 3 -9.17 20.62 26.88
C ASP A 3 -8.74 19.16 26.78
N LYS A 4 -8.90 18.63 25.58
CA LYS A 4 -8.56 17.27 25.21
C LYS A 4 -7.03 17.13 25.16
N PRO A 5 -6.43 16.06 25.72
CA PRO A 5 -4.97 15.93 25.80
C PRO A 5 -4.32 16.03 24.42
N GLY A 6 -3.03 16.42 24.38
CA GLY A 6 -2.25 16.88 23.22
C GLY A 6 -2.13 15.95 22.01
N TRP A 7 -3.26 15.58 21.40
CA TRP A 7 -3.35 14.70 20.24
C TRP A 7 -2.93 15.37 18.94
N SER A 8 -2.60 16.67 18.94
CA SER A 8 -2.03 17.37 17.79
C SER A 8 -0.75 16.72 17.29
N LEU A 9 0.02 16.09 18.18
CA LEU A 9 1.20 15.29 17.81
C LEU A 9 0.85 14.14 16.85
N TYR A 10 -0.33 13.54 16.98
CA TYR A 10 -0.81 12.46 16.10
C TYR A 10 -1.50 12.97 14.82
N GLN A 11 -1.73 14.27 14.70
CA GLN A 11 -2.25 14.88 13.46
C GLN A 11 -1.13 15.16 12.45
N ASN A 12 0.12 15.28 12.94
CA ASN A 12 1.30 15.40 12.09
C ASN A 12 1.64 14.03 11.50
N ARG A 13 1.16 13.79 10.29
CA ARG A 13 1.61 12.67 9.47
C ARG A 13 2.97 13.03 8.87
N PRO A 14 3.95 12.10 8.82
CA PRO A 14 5.16 12.33 8.05
C PRO A 14 4.76 12.66 6.61
N SER A 15 5.38 13.70 6.04
CA SER A 15 5.08 14.19 4.68
C SER A 15 5.49 13.21 3.58
N PHE A 16 6.15 12.11 3.97
CA PHE A 16 6.67 11.08 3.11
C PHE A 16 6.64 9.74 3.84
N ALA A 17 6.15 8.70 3.18
CA ALA A 17 6.24 7.32 3.63
C ALA A 17 6.78 6.46 2.48
N LEU A 18 7.69 5.53 2.81
CA LEU A 18 8.22 4.58 1.85
C LEU A 18 7.55 3.22 2.08
N GLY A 19 6.96 2.67 1.02
CA GLY A 19 6.32 1.36 1.06
C GLY A 19 6.66 0.51 -0.15
N PHE A 20 6.53 -0.80 0.01
CA PHE A 20 6.82 -1.80 -1.02
C PHE A 20 5.52 -2.45 -1.49
N HIS A 21 5.26 -2.38 -2.79
CA HIS A 21 4.09 -3.01 -3.41
C HIS A 21 4.51 -4.29 -4.14
N GLY A 22 3.96 -5.42 -3.73
CA GLY A 22 4.19 -6.70 -4.41
C GLY A 22 3.16 -6.92 -5.52
N THR A 23 3.61 -7.03 -6.77
CA THR A 23 2.76 -7.24 -7.96
C THR A 23 3.47 -8.08 -9.03
N ASP A 24 2.75 -8.48 -10.08
CA ASP A 24 3.32 -9.08 -11.29
C ASP A 24 4.31 -8.11 -11.94
N GLN A 25 5.46 -8.64 -12.37
CA GLN A 25 6.53 -7.84 -12.96
C GLN A 25 6.04 -6.99 -14.14
N ARG A 26 5.13 -7.49 -14.98
CA ARG A 26 4.60 -6.73 -16.13
C ARG A 26 3.76 -5.54 -15.69
N VAL A 27 3.05 -5.66 -14.57
CA VAL A 27 2.28 -4.54 -13.98
C VAL A 27 3.24 -3.49 -13.44
N ALA A 28 4.29 -3.92 -12.73
CA ALA A 28 5.33 -3.02 -12.23
C ALA A 28 6.03 -2.27 -13.38
N ASP A 29 6.45 -2.97 -14.43
CA ASP A 29 7.09 -2.38 -15.61
C ASP A 29 6.17 -1.37 -16.31
N GLY A 30 4.88 -1.71 -16.45
CA GLY A 30 3.85 -0.83 -16.99
C GLY A 30 3.62 0.43 -16.12
N ALA A 31 3.61 0.28 -14.81
CA ALA A 31 3.47 1.40 -13.88
C ALA A 31 4.68 2.35 -13.91
N ILE A 32 5.89 1.80 -13.92
CA ILE A 32 7.15 2.56 -13.95
C ILE A 32 7.32 3.31 -15.26
N SER A 33 6.98 2.68 -16.39
CA SER A 33 7.01 3.31 -17.71
C SER A 33 5.88 4.30 -17.96
N GLY A 34 4.90 4.40 -17.05
CA GLY A 34 3.74 5.28 -17.16
C GLY A 34 2.63 4.74 -18.10
N GLY A 35 2.74 3.49 -18.55
CA GLY A 35 1.76 2.85 -19.44
C GLY A 35 0.55 2.25 -18.73
N THR A 36 0.65 2.00 -17.42
CA THR A 36 -0.41 1.34 -16.62
C THR A 36 -0.52 1.97 -15.23
N HIS A 37 -1.70 1.94 -14.63
CA HIS A 37 -1.89 2.25 -13.22
C HIS A 37 -2.07 0.98 -12.40
N LEU A 38 -1.58 1.00 -11.16
CA LEU A 38 -1.86 -0.05 -10.18
C LEU A 38 -3.36 -0.18 -9.97
N MET A 39 -3.84 -1.42 -9.86
CA MET A 39 -5.25 -1.70 -9.72
C MET A 39 -5.63 -1.69 -8.25
N ARG A 40 -6.65 -0.90 -7.95
CA ARG A 40 -7.22 -0.83 -6.61
C ARG A 40 -7.95 -2.13 -6.31
N SER A 41 -7.68 -2.72 -5.16
CA SER A 41 -8.48 -3.83 -4.65
C SER A 41 -9.87 -3.35 -4.26
N GLU A 42 -10.89 -4.10 -4.66
CA GLU A 42 -12.31 -3.86 -4.32
C GLU A 42 -12.94 -5.07 -3.63
N ASN A 43 -12.12 -5.95 -3.07
CA ASN A 43 -12.60 -7.15 -2.40
C ASN A 43 -13.32 -6.79 -1.10
N THR A 44 -14.50 -7.37 -0.90
CA THR A 44 -15.32 -7.14 0.31
C THR A 44 -14.70 -7.73 1.57
N TYR A 45 -13.70 -8.60 1.44
CA TYR A 45 -12.99 -9.25 2.53
C TYR A 45 -11.64 -8.59 2.86
N ASP A 46 -11.28 -7.49 2.21
CA ASP A 46 -10.09 -6.73 2.59
C ASP A 46 -10.32 -6.00 3.91
N TRP A 47 -9.59 -6.41 4.93
CA TRP A 47 -9.70 -5.88 6.29
C TRP A 47 -9.34 -4.39 6.42
N LEU A 48 -8.59 -3.82 5.46
CA LEU A 48 -8.27 -2.39 5.39
C LEU A 48 -9.23 -1.61 4.47
N GLY A 49 -10.20 -2.29 3.85
CA GLY A 49 -11.11 -1.73 2.86
C GLY A 49 -10.41 -1.37 1.54
N ASN A 50 -11.19 -1.11 0.50
CA ASN A 50 -10.72 -0.98 -0.88
C ASN A 50 -9.54 0.02 -1.06
N GLY A 51 -8.44 -0.43 -1.66
CA GLY A 51 -7.22 0.38 -1.79
C GLY A 51 -6.10 -0.27 -2.60
N ILE A 52 -4.97 0.42 -2.68
CA ILE A 52 -3.69 -0.11 -3.18
C ILE A 52 -2.78 -0.24 -1.96
N TYR A 53 -2.28 -1.44 -1.69
CA TYR A 53 -1.59 -1.73 -0.43
C TYR A 53 -0.07 -1.78 -0.59
N PHE A 54 0.62 -1.28 0.42
CA PHE A 54 2.07 -1.26 0.50
C PHE A 54 2.51 -1.81 1.85
N TRP A 55 3.59 -2.57 1.86
CA TRP A 55 4.29 -2.97 3.07
C TRP A 55 5.23 -1.85 3.50
N GLU A 56 5.07 -1.32 4.71
CA GLU A 56 5.97 -0.32 5.27
C GLU A 56 7.11 -1.01 6.03
N SER A 57 8.35 -0.58 5.79
CA SER A 57 9.56 -1.10 6.46
C SER A 57 9.85 -2.61 6.29
N ASP A 58 9.12 -3.32 5.42
CA ASP A 58 9.29 -4.76 5.19
C ASP A 58 9.27 -5.12 3.69
N PRO A 59 10.42 -4.99 3.00
CA PRO A 59 10.52 -5.34 1.59
C PRO A 59 10.38 -6.85 1.34
N GLN A 60 10.74 -7.68 2.33
CA GLN A 60 10.65 -9.13 2.18
C GLN A 60 9.19 -9.57 2.07
N ARG A 61 8.29 -9.00 2.89
CA ARG A 61 6.85 -9.30 2.78
C ARG A 61 6.24 -8.84 1.47
N GLY A 62 6.70 -7.70 0.94
CA GLY A 62 6.32 -7.24 -0.40
C GLY A 62 6.73 -8.25 -1.48
N LEU A 63 7.94 -8.79 -1.40
CA LEU A 63 8.43 -9.80 -2.33
C LEU A 63 7.68 -11.14 -2.17
N GLU A 64 7.49 -11.60 -0.93
CA GLU A 64 6.73 -12.82 -0.63
C GLU A 64 5.31 -12.74 -1.20
N TRP A 65 4.67 -11.57 -1.08
CA TRP A 65 3.35 -11.31 -1.65
C TRP A 65 3.36 -11.40 -3.18
N ALA A 66 4.35 -10.81 -3.85
CA ALA A 66 4.51 -10.89 -5.30
C ALA A 66 4.70 -12.34 -5.79
N GLN A 67 5.41 -13.17 -5.03
CA GLN A 67 5.75 -14.54 -5.42
C GLN A 67 4.65 -15.56 -5.08
N HIS A 68 3.99 -15.42 -3.94
CA HIS A 68 3.13 -16.45 -3.36
C HIS A 68 1.70 -15.97 -3.07
N GLY A 69 1.46 -14.65 -3.07
CA GLY A 69 0.17 -14.06 -2.78
C GLY A 69 -0.77 -14.04 -4.00
N HIS A 70 -1.93 -13.42 -3.82
CA HIS A 70 -2.89 -13.15 -4.90
C HIS A 70 -2.51 -11.93 -5.75
N ALA A 71 -1.22 -11.60 -5.82
CA ALA A 71 -0.66 -10.39 -6.44
C ALA A 71 -0.86 -10.29 -7.96
N LYS A 72 -1.56 -11.23 -8.59
CA LYS A 72 -1.60 -11.37 -10.06
C LYS A 72 -2.25 -10.19 -10.79
N TYR A 73 -2.92 -9.28 -10.09
CA TYR A 73 -3.73 -8.23 -10.71
C TYR A 73 -3.88 -6.98 -9.83
N SER A 74 -2.94 -6.68 -8.92
CA SER A 74 -2.96 -5.48 -8.08
C SER A 74 -1.87 -4.50 -8.49
#